data_AF-A0A843ECY9-F1
#
_entry.id   AF-A0A843ECY9-F1
#
_cell.length_a   1.000
_cell.length_b   1.000
_cell.length_c   1.000
_cell.angle_alpha   90.00
_cell.angle_beta   90.00
_cell.angle_gamma   90.00
#
_symmetry.space_group_name_H-M   'P 1'
#
loop_
_entity.id
_entity.type
_entity.pdbx_description
1 polymer ?
#
loop_
_entity_poly.entity_id
_entity_poly.type
_entity_poly.pdbx_seq_one_letter_code
_entity_poly.pdbx_strand_id
1 'polypeptide(L)'
;MSSMSNVAGLSKWIRTLPNAKSSVLMIIILSFITGVLLFLLQPVNVGNGLEDFFYGGAFGFVVFGLPAIITGSTDQLWVESLNGINLKAKHSMFLALVSMSLAGIVSIIGTAVGLIFNMNLFFNSILFGC
;
A
#
# COMPACT_ATOMS: atom_id res chain seq x y z
N MET A 1 -37.03 -12.67 10.55
CA MET A 1 -35.87 -12.71 9.63
C MET A 1 -34.94 -11.55 9.96
N SER A 2 -33.66 -11.81 10.26
CA SER A 2 -32.56 -11.30 9.43
C SER A 2 -31.19 -11.19 10.12
N SER A 3 -31.04 -11.48 11.42
CA SER A 3 -29.70 -11.53 12.04
C SER A 3 -28.86 -12.67 11.47
N MET A 4 -29.45 -13.86 11.32
CA MET A 4 -28.80 -15.03 10.70
C MET A 4 -28.43 -14.81 9.22
N SER A 5 -29.27 -14.08 8.47
CA SER A 5 -29.02 -13.79 7.05
C SER A 5 -28.00 -12.67 6.87
N ASN A 6 -27.93 -11.68 7.77
CA ASN A 6 -26.86 -10.68 7.75
C ASN A 6 -25.50 -11.29 8.10
N VAL A 7 -25.46 -12.20 9.08
CA VAL A 7 -24.23 -12.94 9.44
C VAL A 7 -23.77 -13.84 8.29
N ALA A 8 -24.69 -14.52 7.60
CA ALA A 8 -24.38 -15.31 6.41
C ALA A 8 -23.92 -14.45 5.21
N GLY A 9 -24.47 -13.24 5.06
CA GLY A 9 -24.05 -12.26 4.07
C GLY A 9 -22.63 -11.76 4.32
N LEU A 10 -22.31 -11.34 5.55
CA LEU A 10 -20.95 -10.94 5.95
C LEU A 10 -19.96 -12.11 5.82
N SER A 11 -20.35 -13.33 6.19
CA SER A 11 -19.48 -14.50 6.05
C SER A 11 -19.17 -14.80 4.59
N LYS A 12 -20.08 -14.49 3.66
CA LYS A 12 -19.85 -14.62 2.21
C LYS A 12 -18.75 -13.66 1.73
N TRP A 13 -18.77 -12.41 2.19
CA TRP A 13 -17.75 -11.40 1.89
C TRP A 13 -16.38 -11.69 2.50
N ILE A 14 -16.36 -12.20 3.74
CA ILE A 14 -15.14 -12.68 4.40
C ILE A 14 -14.53 -13.87 3.63
N ARG A 15 -15.36 -14.71 2.99
CA ARG A 15 -14.92 -15.90 2.27
C ARG A 15 -14.46 -15.62 0.84
N THR A 16 -14.87 -14.51 0.22
CA THR A 16 -14.48 -14.10 -1.14
C THR A 16 -13.20 -13.27 -1.22
N LEU A 17 -12.52 -13.02 -0.10
CA LEU A 17 -11.28 -12.25 -0.11
C LEU A 17 -10.17 -12.98 -0.88
N PRO A 18 -9.38 -12.24 -1.69
CA PRO A 18 -8.35 -12.82 -2.53
C PRO A 18 -7.32 -13.59 -1.70
N ASN A 19 -6.77 -14.65 -2.28
CA ASN A 19 -5.72 -15.43 -1.64
C ASN A 19 -4.49 -14.55 -1.36
N ALA A 20 -3.79 -14.78 -0.25
CA ALA A 20 -2.61 -14.00 0.15
C ALA A 20 -1.57 -13.86 -0.98
N LYS A 21 -1.35 -14.90 -1.79
CA LYS A 21 -0.46 -14.85 -2.97
C LYS A 21 -0.90 -13.81 -4.00
N SER A 22 -2.21 -13.73 -4.27
CA SER A 22 -2.78 -12.76 -5.20
C SER A 22 -2.70 -11.34 -4.65
N SER A 23 -2.92 -11.16 -3.34
CA SER A 23 -2.78 -9.85 -2.68
C SER A 23 -1.34 -9.34 -2.73
N VAL A 24 -0.35 -10.20 -2.48
CA VAL A 24 1.07 -9.83 -2.58
C VAL A 24 1.44 -9.40 -4.00
N LEU A 25 1.00 -10.13 -5.03
CA LEU A 25 1.22 -9.73 -6.42
C LEU A 25 0.59 -8.36 -6.72
N MET A 26 -0.62 -8.12 -6.21
CA MET A 26 -1.31 -6.84 -6.40
C MET A 26 -0.60 -5.69 -5.66
N ILE A 27 -0.03 -5.93 -4.48
CA ILE A 27 0.82 -4.95 -3.77
C ILE A 27 2.04 -4.60 -4.62
N ILE A 28 2.73 -5.59 -5.19
CA ILE A 28 3.91 -5.35 -6.04
C ILE A 28 3.52 -4.47 -7.25
N ILE A 29 2.44 -4.79 -7.94
CA ILE A 29 2.01 -4.05 -9.12
C ILE A 29 1.57 -2.62 -8.76
N LEU A 30 0.75 -2.45 -7.71
CA LEU A 30 0.24 -1.14 -7.31
C LEU A 30 1.35 -0.24 -6.73
N SER A 31 2.28 -0.80 -5.96
CA SER A 31 3.44 -0.05 -5.44
C SER A 31 4.38 0.41 -6.55
N PHE A 32 4.54 -0.40 -7.59
CA PHE A 32 5.30 0.00 -8.77
C PHE A 32 4.61 1.15 -9.52
N ILE A 33 3.30 1.04 -9.78
CA ILE A 33 2.54 2.09 -10.49
C ILE A 33 2.53 3.40 -9.71
N THR A 34 2.31 3.34 -8.39
CA THR A 34 2.33 4.54 -7.54
C THR A 34 3.71 5.20 -7.51
N GLY A 35 4.80 4.42 -7.46
CA GLY A 35 6.16 4.95 -7.56
C GLY A 35 6.45 5.67 -8.88
N VAL A 36 6.02 5.08 -10.00
CA VAL A 36 6.14 5.72 -11.33
C VAL A 36 5.36 7.04 -11.36
N LEU A 37 4.13 7.07 -10.85
CA LEU A 37 3.32 8.28 -10.81
C LEU A 37 3.97 9.40 -9.98
N LEU A 38 4.57 9.06 -8.83
CA LEU A 38 5.27 10.04 -7.99
C LEU A 38 6.49 10.64 -8.70
N PHE A 39 7.27 9.82 -9.40
CA PHE A 39 8.42 10.30 -10.18
C PHE A 39 8.01 11.11 -11.42
N LEU A 40 6.88 10.80 -12.04
CA LEU A 40 6.33 11.61 -13.14
C LEU A 40 5.84 12.98 -12.67
N LEU A 41 5.27 13.06 -11.46
CA LEU A 41 4.82 14.32 -10.86
C LEU A 41 5.99 15.22 -10.49
N GLN A 42 7.08 14.64 -10.01
CA GLN A 42 8.28 15.39 -9.67
C GLN A 42 9.51 14.70 -10.24
N PRO A 43 9.88 15.03 -11.50
CA PRO A 43 11.00 14.39 -12.15
C PRO A 43 12.29 14.75 -11.41
N VAL A 44 12.84 13.77 -10.71
CA VAL A 44 14.24 13.80 -10.30
C VAL A 44 15.01 13.46 -11.56
N ASN A 45 15.75 14.44 -12.11
CA ASN A 45 16.44 14.30 -13.38
C ASN A 45 17.68 13.39 -13.18
N VAL A 46 17.47 12.07 -13.12
CA VAL A 46 18.53 11.09 -12.85
C VAL A 46 19.11 10.52 -14.15
N GLY A 47 18.34 10.49 -15.25
CA GLY A 47 18.83 9.98 -16.55
C GLY A 47 17.84 10.08 -17.72
N ASN A 48 17.86 9.09 -18.61
CA ASN A 48 16.90 8.97 -19.71
C ASN A 48 15.50 8.58 -19.19
N GLY A 49 14.41 9.03 -19.82
CA GLY A 49 13.03 8.79 -19.33
C GLY A 49 12.61 7.32 -19.14
N LEU A 50 13.34 6.35 -19.70
CA LEU A 50 13.16 4.93 -19.41
C LEU A 50 13.77 4.51 -18.07
N GLU A 51 14.94 5.07 -17.72
CA GLU A 51 15.61 4.81 -16.45
C GLU A 51 14.79 5.38 -15.30
N ASP A 52 14.27 6.60 -15.46
CA ASP A 52 13.40 7.24 -14.45
C ASP A 52 12.13 6.43 -14.18
N PHE A 53 11.58 5.75 -15.20
CA PHE A 53 10.43 4.85 -15.03
C PHE A 53 10.76 3.65 -14.15
N PHE A 54 11.88 2.96 -14.43
CA PHE A 54 12.29 1.80 -13.64
C PHE A 54 12.75 2.20 -12.24
N TYR A 55 13.45 3.32 -12.08
CA TYR A 55 13.85 3.85 -10.78
C TYR A 55 12.65 4.28 -9.94
N GLY A 56 11.70 5.01 -10.54
CA GLY A 56 10.49 5.44 -9.84
C GLY A 56 9.64 4.26 -9.40
N GLY A 57 9.46 3.26 -10.27
CA GLY A 57 8.72 2.05 -9.92
C GLY A 57 9.43 1.19 -8.86
N ALA A 58 10.75 1.02 -8.96
CA ALA A 58 11.53 0.31 -7.95
C ALA A 58 11.51 1.03 -6.59
N PHE A 59 11.61 2.36 -6.60
CA PHE A 59 11.48 3.18 -5.40
C PHE A 59 10.11 3.02 -4.75
N GLY A 60 9.02 3.08 -5.53
CA GLY A 60 7.67 2.86 -5.03
C GLY A 60 7.48 1.45 -4.43
N PHE A 61 8.07 0.43 -5.05
CA PHE A 61 8.06 -0.92 -4.50
C PHE A 61 8.81 -1.00 -3.16
N VAL A 62 9.97 -0.36 -3.04
CA VAL A 62 10.76 -0.38 -1.80
C VAL A 62 10.07 0.41 -0.69
N VAL A 63 9.52 1.58 -0.99
CA VAL A 63 8.92 2.48 0.00
C VAL A 63 7.53 2.04 0.43
N PHE A 64 6.70 1.53 -0.48
CA PHE A 64 5.32 1.17 -0.19
C PHE A 64 5.06 -0.33 -0.24
N GLY A 65 5.69 -1.05 -1.17
CA GLY A 65 5.46 -2.47 -1.38
C GLY A 65 6.06 -3.36 -0.30
N LEU A 66 7.37 -3.22 -0.03
CA LEU A 66 8.06 -4.03 0.99
C LEU A 66 7.47 -3.84 2.39
N PRO A 67 7.25 -2.61 2.89
CA PRO A 67 6.64 -2.42 4.21
C PRO A 67 5.24 -3.03 4.28
N ALA A 68 4.41 -2.89 3.25
CA ALA A 68 3.08 -3.50 3.25
C ALA A 68 3.11 -5.03 3.34
N ILE A 69 4.05 -5.69 2.65
CA ILE A 69 4.21 -7.15 2.74
C ILE A 69 4.68 -7.56 4.15
N ILE A 70 5.62 -6.81 4.73
CA ILE A 70 6.12 -7.04 6.09
C ILE A 70 4.99 -6.83 7.11
N THR A 71 4.26 -5.71 7.06
CA THR A 71 3.10 -5.44 7.91
C THR A 71 2.04 -6.52 7.78
N GLY A 72 1.67 -6.91 6.56
CA GLY A 72 0.67 -7.95 6.33
C GLY A 72 1.02 -9.32 6.90
N SER A 73 2.32 -9.64 7.05
CA SER A 73 2.81 -10.88 7.69
C SER A 73 2.98 -10.74 9.20
N THR A 74 3.47 -9.60 9.68
CA THR A 74 3.71 -9.33 11.10
C THR A 74 2.42 -9.12 11.88
N ASP A 75 1.40 -8.48 11.29
CA ASP A 75 0.09 -8.27 11.91
C ASP A 75 -0.56 -9.59 12.34
N GLN A 76 -0.35 -10.67 11.58
CA GLN A 76 -0.86 -12.00 11.95
C GLN A 76 -0.21 -12.52 13.23
N LEU A 77 1.11 -12.42 13.31
CA LEU A 77 1.89 -12.86 14.47
C LEU A 77 1.52 -12.04 15.71
N TRP A 78 1.33 -10.73 15.56
CA TRP A 78 0.93 -9.85 16.65
C TRP A 78 -0.47 -10.18 17.17
N VAL A 79 -1.45 -10.33 16.29
CA VAL A 79 -2.83 -10.66 16.70
C VAL A 79 -2.90 -12.03 17.37
N GLU A 80 -2.14 -13.02 16.87
CA GLU A 80 -2.06 -14.35 17.47
C GLU A 80 -1.39 -14.30 18.86
N SER A 81 -0.30 -13.52 19.01
CA SER A 81 0.39 -13.34 20.29
C SER A 81 -0.46 -12.67 21.38
N LEU A 82 -1.41 -11.82 20.98
CA LEU A 82 -2.31 -11.09 21.88
C LEU A 82 -3.57 -11.90 22.26
N ASN A 83 -3.60 -13.21 21.97
CA ASN A 83 -4.80 -14.06 22.09
C ASN A 83 -6.03 -13.46 21.37
N GLY A 84 -5.79 -12.76 20.26
CA GLY A 84 -6.82 -12.17 19.44
C GLY A 84 -7.58 -13.21 18.61
N ILE A 85 -8.42 -12.71 17.70
CA ILE A 85 -9.15 -13.56 16.76
C ILE A 85 -8.13 -14.22 15.82
N ASN A 86 -8.23 -15.53 15.58
CA ASN A 86 -7.41 -16.25 14.60
C ASN A 86 -7.60 -15.65 13.19
N LEU A 87 -6.74 -14.69 12.86
CA LEU A 87 -6.84 -13.88 11.66
C LEU A 87 -6.12 -14.62 10.53
N LYS A 88 -6.89 -15.15 9.58
CA LYS A 88 -6.30 -15.86 8.45
C LYS A 88 -5.41 -14.92 7.63
N ALA A 89 -4.30 -15.44 7.13
CA ALA A 89 -3.32 -14.68 6.35
C ALA A 89 -3.89 -13.89 5.17
N LYS A 90 -5.02 -14.34 4.60
CA LYS A 90 -5.73 -13.66 3.53
C LYS A 90 -6.28 -12.29 3.95
N HIS A 91 -6.78 -12.17 5.18
CA HIS A 91 -7.34 -10.92 5.69
C HIS A 91 -6.26 -9.89 5.99
N SER A 92 -5.17 -10.33 6.62
CA SER A 92 -4.04 -9.46 6.97
C SER A 92 -3.36 -8.89 5.72
N MET A 93 -3.07 -9.74 4.73
CA MET A 93 -2.48 -9.28 3.47
C MET A 93 -3.40 -8.37 2.64
N PHE A 94 -4.71 -8.59 2.71
CA PHE A 94 -5.68 -7.68 2.08
C PHE A 94 -5.73 -6.33 2.80
N LEU A 95 -5.72 -6.33 4.13
CA LEU A 95 -5.68 -5.10 4.92
C LEU A 95 -4.41 -4.29 4.63
N ALA A 96 -3.26 -4.96 4.54
CA ALA A 96 -2.01 -4.34 4.15
C ALA A 96 -2.10 -3.71 2.75
N LEU A 97 -2.69 -4.40 1.77
CA LEU A 97 -2.93 -3.85 0.44
C LEU A 97 -3.80 -2.59 0.47
N VAL A 98 -4.89 -2.61 1.23
CA VAL A 98 -5.77 -1.43 1.37
C VAL A 98 -5.01 -0.27 2.02
N SER A 99 -4.26 -0.53 3.10
CA SER A 99 -3.47 0.50 3.78
C SER A 99 -2.42 1.13 2.85
N MET A 100 -1.73 0.31 2.06
CA MET A 100 -0.73 0.76 1.09
C MET A 100 -1.37 1.60 -0.03
N SER A 101 -2.53 1.18 -0.53
CA SER A 101 -3.26 1.94 -1.54
C SER A 101 -3.70 3.32 -1.04
N LEU A 102 -4.17 3.41 0.21
CA LEU A 102 -4.54 4.67 0.85
C LEU A 102 -3.32 5.57 1.05
N ALA A 103 -2.22 5.03 1.57
CA ALA A 103 -0.96 5.77 1.74
C ALA A 103 -0.42 6.26 0.39
N GLY A 104 -0.50 5.44 -0.66
CA GLY A 104 -0.14 5.80 -2.04
C GLY A 104 -0.97 6.97 -2.55
N ILE A 105 -2.30 6.94 -2.40
CA ILE A 105 -3.18 8.05 -2.80
C ILE A 105 -2.84 9.34 -2.03
N VAL A 106 -2.67 9.26 -0.71
CA VAL A 106 -2.28 10.42 0.12
C VAL A 106 -0.95 11.00 -0.33
N SER A 107 0.04 10.15 -0.64
CA SER A 107 1.35 10.59 -1.12
C SER A 107 1.29 11.29 -2.47
N ILE A 108 0.45 10.82 -3.40
CA ILE A 108 0.22 11.44 -4.72
C ILE A 108 -0.46 12.80 -4.57
N ILE A 109 -1.43 12.91 -3.68
CA ILE A 109 -2.09 14.19 -3.39
C ILE A 109 -1.09 15.15 -2.73
N GLY A 110 -0.30 14.66 -1.78
CA GLY A 110 0.74 15.45 -1.10
C GLY A 110 1.78 16.01 -2.06
N THR A 111 2.26 15.22 -3.03
CA THR A 111 3.16 15.70 -4.08
C THR A 111 2.49 16.68 -5.03
N ALA A 112 1.24 16.43 -5.43
CA ALA A 112 0.49 17.37 -6.26
C ALA A 112 0.30 18.74 -5.59
N VAL A 113 -0.01 18.77 -4.30
CA VAL A 113 -0.10 20.02 -3.51
C VAL A 113 1.28 20.67 -3.37
N GLY A 114 2.35 19.89 -3.17
CA GLY A 114 3.73 20.40 -3.09
C GLY A 114 4.18 21.13 -4.34
N LEU A 115 3.79 20.63 -5.52
CA LEU A 115 4.07 21.31 -6.80
C LEU A 115 3.42 22.70 -6.88
N ILE A 116 2.18 22.84 -6.39
CA ILE A 116 1.46 24.13 -6.42
C ILE A 116 2.15 25.16 -5.51
N PHE A 117 2.66 24.72 -4.35
CA PHE A 117 3.30 25.59 -3.38
C PHE A 117 4.84 25.74 -3.57
N ASN A 118 5.43 25.15 -4.61
CA ASN A 118 6.88 25.07 -4.82
C ASN A 118 7.65 24.54 -3.60
N MET A 119 7.03 23.65 -2.81
CA MET A 119 7.65 23.02 -1.66
C MET A 119 7.81 21.53 -1.90
N ASN A 120 9.01 21.03 -1.61
CA ASN A 120 9.36 19.61 -1.64
C ASN A 120 8.74 18.86 -0.45
N LEU A 121 7.41 18.84 -0.35
CA LEU A 121 6.67 18.26 0.78
C LEU A 121 6.98 16.77 0.97
N PHE A 122 7.16 16.02 -0.12
CA PHE A 122 7.49 14.60 -0.03
C PHE A 122 8.88 14.32 0.56
N PHE A 123 9.91 14.99 0.04
CA PHE A 123 11.27 14.87 0.57
C PHE A 123 11.37 15.41 2.00
N ASN A 124 10.70 16.52 2.31
CA ASN A 124 10.71 17.08 3.65
C ASN A 124 9.98 16.19 4.66
N SER A 125 8.85 15.58 4.31
CA SER A 125 8.18 14.63 5.20
C SER A 125 9.00 13.37 5.45
N ILE A 126 9.75 12.87 4.45
CA ILE A 126 10.66 11.74 4.64
C ILE A 126 11.88 12.11 5.50
N LEU A 127 12.48 13.28 5.26
CA LEU A 127 13.69 13.72 5.98
C LEU A 127 13.43 14.20 7.40
N PHE A 128 12.32 14.90 7.63
CA PHE A 128 11.99 15.51 8.93
C PHE A 128 10.92 14.73 9.70
N GLY A 129 10.39 13.63 9.16
CA GLY A 129 9.46 12.73 9.85
C GLY A 129 8.18 13.41 10.34
N CYS A 130 7.77 14.51 9.68
CA CYS A 130 6.51 15.22 9.94
C CYS A 130 5.44 14.79 8.92
#